data_AF-A0A9D5G6R2-F1
#
_entry.id   AF-A0A9D5G6R2-F1
#
_cell.length_a   1.000
_cell.length_b   1.000
_cell.length_c   1.000
_cell.angle_alpha   90.00
_cell.angle_beta   90.00
_cell.angle_gamma   90.00
#
_symmetry.space_group_name_H-M   'P 1'
#
loop_
_entity.id
_entity.type
_entity.pdbx_description
1 polymer ?
#
loop_
_entity_poly.entity_id
_entity_poly.type
_entity_poly.pdbx_seq_one_letter_code
_entity_poly.pdbx_strand_id
1 'polypeptide(L)'
;ATLAGSAASDPRYQFGAAGGSPYDVNSCGQLTSGIPNLQTGKFDGIGDFVEPSQLLMHLQLSYQVSKNFSLTANLANIVNTCFGGSNVPWKVSGACGYGLVENGITGGIGNTYNPGDAIQPAMRYAYGPGFTQQPFGVYFGANIGL
;
A
#
# COMPACT_ATOMS: atom_id res chain seq x y z
N ALA A 1 -24.38 -7.94 15.10
CA ALA A 1 -25.86 -7.86 14.92
C ALA A 1 -26.11 -7.14 13.61
N THR A 2 -27.21 -7.41 12.91
CA THR A 2 -27.47 -6.75 11.62
C THR A 2 -28.50 -5.65 11.79
N LEU A 3 -28.34 -4.52 11.10
CA LEU A 3 -29.31 -3.43 11.18
C LEU A 3 -30.61 -3.82 10.45
N ALA A 4 -31.75 -3.34 10.94
CA ALA A 4 -33.00 -3.47 10.20
C ALA A 4 -32.96 -2.57 8.95
N GLY A 5 -33.33 -3.09 7.78
CA GLY A 5 -33.35 -2.31 6.54
C GLY A 5 -33.05 -3.14 5.30
N SER A 6 -33.07 -2.48 4.14
CA SER A 6 -32.70 -3.06 2.85
C SER A 6 -31.39 -2.46 2.37
N ALA A 7 -30.50 -3.31 1.85
CA ALA A 7 -29.26 -2.89 1.21
C ALA A 7 -29.44 -2.56 -0.29
N ALA A 8 -30.67 -2.66 -0.83
CA ALA A 8 -30.97 -2.53 -2.26
C ALA A 8 -30.78 -1.12 -2.87
N SER A 9 -30.46 -0.12 -2.05
CA SER A 9 -30.18 1.26 -2.48
C SER A 9 -29.04 1.89 -1.71
N ASP A 10 -28.30 1.08 -0.96
CA ASP A 10 -27.25 1.56 -0.09
C ASP A 10 -25.94 1.66 -0.90
N PRO A 11 -25.31 2.85 -0.97
CA PRO A 11 -24.11 3.08 -1.77
C PRO A 11 -22.91 2.22 -1.34
N ARG A 12 -22.92 1.60 -0.16
CA ARG A 12 -21.92 0.60 0.28
C ARG A 12 -22.03 -0.71 -0.51
N TYR A 13 -23.18 -1.00 -1.10
CA TYR A 13 -23.48 -2.22 -1.84
C TYR A 13 -23.67 -1.93 -3.33
N GLN A 14 -22.72 -1.19 -3.92
CA GLN A 14 -22.80 -0.78 -5.34
C GLN A 14 -22.87 -1.96 -6.34
N PHE A 15 -22.49 -3.17 -5.93
CA PHE A 15 -22.59 -4.39 -6.73
C PHE A 15 -23.79 -5.27 -6.36
N GLY A 16 -24.72 -4.72 -5.60
CA GLY A 16 -25.83 -5.43 -5.00
C GLY A 16 -25.45 -6.09 -3.68
N ALA A 17 -26.40 -6.12 -2.76
CA ALA A 17 -26.28 -6.97 -1.58
C ALA A 17 -26.60 -8.41 -1.97
N ALA A 18 -25.77 -9.36 -1.53
CA ALA A 18 -26.02 -10.79 -1.72
C ALA A 18 -27.28 -11.31 -0.99
N GLY A 19 -28.03 -10.41 -0.33
CA GLY A 19 -29.15 -10.70 0.54
C GLY A 19 -28.81 -10.45 2.01
N GLY A 20 -29.84 -10.43 2.86
CA GLY A 20 -29.69 -10.24 4.30
C GLY A 20 -29.79 -8.78 4.76
N SER A 21 -29.63 -8.60 6.06
CA SER A 21 -29.72 -7.31 6.73
C SER A 21 -28.42 -6.51 6.57
N PRO A 22 -28.50 -5.17 6.45
CA PRO A 22 -27.32 -4.32 6.32
C PRO A 22 -26.29 -4.51 7.43
N TYR A 23 -25.03 -4.30 7.06
CA TYR A 23 -23.88 -4.34 7.95
C TYR A 23 -23.99 -3.28 9.06
N ASP A 24 -23.71 -3.69 10.30
CA ASP A 24 -23.61 -2.83 11.48
C ASP A 24 -22.17 -2.77 12.00
N VAL A 25 -21.50 -1.64 11.81
CA VAL A 25 -20.11 -1.44 12.26
C VAL A 25 -19.96 -1.55 13.78
N ASN A 26 -20.99 -1.20 14.55
CA ASN A 26 -20.92 -1.21 16.01
C ASN A 26 -20.94 -2.61 16.60
N SER A 27 -21.50 -3.59 15.88
CA SER A 27 -21.70 -4.94 16.39
C SER A 27 -21.04 -6.04 15.57
N CYS A 28 -20.57 -5.73 14.35
CA CYS A 28 -19.75 -6.62 13.53
C CYS A 28 -18.27 -6.20 13.50
N GLY A 29 -17.91 -5.07 14.09
CA GLY A 29 -16.54 -4.53 14.14
C GLY A 29 -16.18 -3.74 12.87
N GLN A 30 -14.90 -3.39 12.70
CA GLN A 30 -14.40 -2.84 11.43
C GLN A 30 -13.78 -3.99 10.63
N LEU A 31 -14.51 -4.53 9.66
CA LEU A 31 -13.98 -5.54 8.74
C LEU A 31 -13.25 -4.86 7.58
N THR A 32 -11.92 -4.84 7.66
CA THR A 32 -11.05 -4.51 6.53
C THR A 32 -11.31 -5.51 5.40
N SER A 33 -11.66 -5.00 4.21
CA SER A 33 -12.01 -5.80 3.03
C SER A 33 -13.29 -6.66 3.14
N GLY A 34 -14.23 -6.28 4.01
CA GLY A 34 -15.52 -6.97 4.18
C GLY A 34 -16.52 -6.75 3.03
N ILE A 35 -16.15 -5.99 2.00
CA ILE A 35 -16.92 -5.79 0.77
C ILE A 35 -16.01 -6.02 -0.46
N PRO A 36 -16.59 -6.38 -1.62
CA PRO A 36 -15.83 -6.47 -2.86
C PRO A 36 -15.10 -5.15 -3.18
N ASN A 37 -13.91 -5.25 -3.76
CA ASN A 37 -13.14 -4.12 -4.25
C ASN A 37 -14.00 -3.30 -5.23
N LEU A 38 -14.13 -2.00 -4.95
CA LEU A 38 -15.02 -1.11 -5.69
C LEU A 38 -14.63 -0.91 -7.16
N GLN A 39 -13.38 -1.23 -7.52
CA GLN A 39 -12.86 -1.10 -8.87
C GLN A 39 -12.98 -2.41 -9.66
N THR A 40 -12.91 -3.57 -9.01
CA THR A 40 -12.95 -4.88 -9.69
C THR A 40 -14.25 -5.66 -9.51
N GLY A 41 -15.09 -5.28 -8.54
CA GLY A 41 -16.36 -5.97 -8.25
C GLY A 41 -16.22 -7.32 -7.55
N LYS A 42 -15.00 -7.70 -7.14
CA LYS A 42 -14.70 -8.96 -6.46
C LYS A 42 -13.85 -8.73 -5.22
N PHE A 43 -13.81 -9.69 -4.31
CA PHE A 43 -12.82 -9.65 -3.22
C PHE A 43 -11.43 -9.87 -3.80
N ASP A 44 -10.43 -9.14 -3.29
CA ASP A 44 -9.05 -9.33 -3.72
C ASP A 44 -8.52 -10.68 -3.20
N GLY A 45 -8.01 -11.49 -4.13
CA GLY A 45 -7.23 -12.67 -3.85
C GLY A 45 -5.72 -12.41 -3.87
N ILE A 46 -4.97 -13.36 -3.33
CA ILE A 46 -3.51 -13.39 -3.51
C ILE A 46 -3.21 -13.47 -5.01
N GLY A 47 -2.39 -12.54 -5.51
CA GLY A 47 -1.98 -12.49 -6.91
C GLY A 47 -2.97 -11.79 -7.86
N ASP A 48 -4.08 -11.23 -7.37
CA ASP A 48 -4.97 -10.41 -8.20
C ASP A 48 -4.27 -9.14 -8.74
N PHE A 49 -3.28 -8.65 -8.00
CA PHE A 49 -2.39 -7.59 -8.43
C PHE A 49 -0.94 -7.98 -8.22
N VAL A 50 -0.07 -7.50 -9.10
CA VAL A 50 1.38 -7.66 -9.04
C VAL A 50 1.99 -6.32 -8.69
N GLU A 51 2.81 -6.29 -7.65
CA GLU A 51 3.53 -5.09 -7.24
C GLU A 51 4.63 -4.71 -8.25
N PRO A 52 5.02 -3.43 -8.35
CA PRO A 52 6.18 -3.02 -9.13
C PRO A 52 7.46 -3.70 -8.64
N SER A 53 8.38 -3.95 -9.56
CA SER A 53 9.74 -4.35 -9.21
C SER A 53 10.58 -3.12 -8.87
N GLN A 54 11.45 -3.25 -7.87
CA GLN A 54 12.39 -2.21 -7.47
C GLN A 54 13.82 -2.62 -7.85
N LEU A 55 14.51 -1.75 -8.57
CA LEU A 55 15.94 -1.88 -8.86
C LEU A 55 16.74 -0.98 -7.90
N LEU A 56 17.63 -1.61 -7.16
CA LEU A 56 18.53 -0.98 -6.20
C LEU A 56 19.99 -1.19 -6.61
N MET A 57 20.79 -0.13 -6.56
CA MET A 57 22.24 -0.20 -6.74
C MET A 57 22.97 0.41 -5.55
N HIS A 58 23.93 -0.35 -5.01
CA HIS A 58 24.81 0.07 -3.92
C HIS A 58 26.27 -0.12 -4.36
N LEU A 59 27.15 0.74 -3.87
CA LEU A 59 28.59 0.67 -4.17
C LEU A 59 29.39 0.80 -2.87
N GLN A 60 30.31 -0.13 -2.66
CA GLN A 60 31.30 -0.04 -1.59
C GLN A 60 32.69 0.15 -2.22
N LEU A 61 33.36 1.23 -1.85
CA LEU A 61 34.74 1.53 -2.20
C LEU A 61 35.61 1.33 -0.96
N SER A 62 36.74 0.64 -1.10
CA SER A 62 37.71 0.49 -0.01
C SER A 62 39.11 0.77 -0.53
N TYR A 63 39.87 1.55 0.23
CA TYR A 63 41.21 1.96 -0.14
C TYR A 63 42.15 1.85 1.07
N GLN A 64 43.26 1.15 0.88
CA GLN A 64 44.31 1.04 1.89
C GLN A 64 45.29 2.20 1.72
N VAL A 65 45.24 3.16 2.64
CA VAL A 65 46.11 4.35 2.61
C VAL A 65 47.52 4.00 3.10
N SER A 66 47.62 3.13 4.11
CA SER A 66 48.87 2.58 4.62
C SER A 66 48.66 1.16 5.17
N LYS A 67 49.73 0.46 5.56
CA LYS A 67 49.64 -0.90 6.14
C LYS A 67 48.69 -0.99 7.35
N ASN A 68 48.54 0.12 8.08
CA ASN A 68 47.76 0.21 9.31
C ASN A 68 46.56 1.16 9.18
N PHE A 69 46.24 1.64 7.98
CA PHE A 69 45.15 2.59 7.80
C PHE A 69 44.40 2.33 6.50
N SER A 70 43.10 2.06 6.62
CA SER A 70 42.21 1.89 5.47
C SER A 70 40.95 2.72 5.60
N LEU A 71 40.45 3.19 4.46
CA LEU A 71 39.21 3.94 4.31
C LEU A 71 38.19 3.10 3.54
N THR A 72 36.93 3.18 3.95
CA THR A 72 35.80 2.57 3.26
C THR A 72 34.71 3.61 3.05
N ALA A 73 34.15 3.68 1.85
CA ALA A 73 32.97 4.47 1.55
C ALA A 73 31.85 3.53 1.05
N ASN A 74 30.68 3.62 1.65
CA ASN A 74 29.47 2.91 1.25
C ASN A 74 28.47 3.92 0.70
N LEU A 75 28.11 3.77 -0.56
CA LEU A 75 27.09 4.53 -1.25
C LEU A 75 25.87 3.62 -1.42
N ALA A 76 24.79 3.91 -0.71
CA ALA A 76 23.55 3.14 -0.79
C ALA A 76 22.51 3.85 -1.66
N ASN A 77 21.69 3.06 -2.37
CA ASN A 77 20.59 3.57 -3.21
C ASN A 77 21.05 4.57 -4.27
N ILE A 78 22.19 4.32 -4.92
CA ILE A 78 22.68 5.14 -6.05
C ILE A 78 21.66 5.13 -7.19
N VAL A 79 21.15 3.94 -7.49
CA VAL A 79 19.95 3.76 -8.31
C VAL A 79 18.88 3.22 -7.38
N ASN A 80 17.72 3.85 -7.41
CA ASN A 80 16.54 3.39 -6.71
C ASN A 80 15.33 3.74 -7.57
N THR A 81 14.93 2.81 -8.43
CA THR A 81 13.86 3.01 -9.40
C THR A 81 12.89 1.86 -9.37
N CYS A 82 11.62 2.17 -9.60
CA CYS A 82 10.54 1.19 -9.58
C CYS A 82 9.82 1.15 -10.92
N PHE A 83 9.54 -0.06 -11.42
CA PHE A 83 8.95 -0.29 -12.74
C PHE A 83 8.09 -1.56 -12.77
N GLY A 84 7.27 -1.68 -13.80
CA GLY A 84 6.39 -2.84 -13.97
C GLY A 84 5.11 -2.76 -13.12
N GLY A 85 4.69 -3.91 -12.58
CA GLY A 85 3.45 -4.09 -11.83
C GLY A 85 2.18 -4.15 -12.70
N SER A 86 1.05 -4.47 -12.06
CA SER A 86 -0.26 -4.52 -12.72
C SER A 86 -0.65 -3.18 -13.34
N ASN A 87 -1.37 -3.22 -14.46
CA ASN A 87 -1.92 -2.03 -15.10
C ASN A 87 -3.27 -1.68 -14.47
N VAL A 88 -3.24 -0.83 -13.44
CA VAL A 88 -4.40 -0.47 -12.61
C VAL A 88 -4.64 1.05 -12.62
N PRO A 89 -5.88 1.52 -12.39
CA PRO A 89 -6.20 2.96 -12.43
C PRO A 89 -5.46 3.84 -11.42
N TRP A 90 -4.96 3.25 -10.32
CA TRP A 90 -4.17 3.92 -9.29
C TRP A 90 -2.66 3.80 -9.49
N LYS A 91 -2.22 3.28 -10.65
CA LYS A 91 -0.81 3.21 -11.02
C LYS A 91 -0.26 4.63 -11.22
N VAL A 92 0.87 4.92 -10.60
CA VAL A 92 1.62 6.17 -10.79
C VAL A 92 3.09 5.89 -11.07
N SER A 93 3.75 6.79 -11.79
CA SER A 93 5.18 6.66 -12.09
C SER A 93 6.01 6.72 -10.80
N GLY A 94 7.01 5.84 -10.69
CA GLY A 94 7.91 5.78 -9.53
C GLY A 94 7.34 5.10 -8.28
N ALA A 95 6.09 4.63 -8.29
CA ALA A 95 5.57 3.80 -7.20
C ALA A 95 6.28 2.43 -7.15
N CYS A 96 6.57 1.98 -5.94
CA CYS A 96 7.29 0.73 -5.63
C CYS A 96 6.41 -0.32 -4.95
N GLY A 97 5.18 0.05 -4.62
CA GLY A 97 4.20 -0.84 -4.02
C GLY A 97 2.82 -0.20 -4.09
N TYR A 98 1.79 -1.00 -3.82
CA TYR A 98 0.42 -0.51 -3.71
C TYR A 98 -0.23 -1.13 -2.49
N GLY A 99 -0.75 -0.29 -1.61
CA GLY A 99 -1.41 -0.72 -0.38
C GLY A 99 -2.80 -0.14 -0.27
N LEU A 100 -3.64 -0.76 0.56
CA LEU A 100 -4.91 -0.16 0.96
C LEU A 100 -4.64 1.14 1.72
N VAL A 101 -5.32 2.20 1.32
CA VAL A 101 -5.21 3.50 1.97
C VAL A 101 -5.86 3.41 3.35
N GLU A 102 -5.16 3.93 4.36
CA GLU A 102 -5.56 3.86 5.77
C GLU A 102 -5.97 2.44 6.20
N ASN A 103 -5.19 1.44 5.78
CA ASN A 103 -5.44 0.02 6.07
C ASN A 103 -6.82 -0.48 5.59
N GLY A 104 -7.44 0.18 4.62
CA GLY A 104 -8.78 -0.16 4.12
C GLY A 104 -9.92 0.42 4.96
N ILE A 105 -9.65 1.37 5.85
CA ILE A 105 -10.66 2.09 6.65
C ILE A 105 -11.37 3.16 5.81
N THR A 106 -10.64 3.83 4.91
CA THR A 106 -11.17 4.88 4.00
C THR A 106 -10.97 4.56 2.52
N GLY A 107 -10.37 3.41 2.22
CA GLY A 107 -10.18 2.90 0.87
C GLY A 107 -11.49 2.40 0.27
N GLY A 108 -12.31 3.33 -0.23
CA GLY A 108 -13.63 3.02 -0.79
C GLY A 108 -14.75 3.04 0.26
N ILE A 109 -15.99 3.26 -0.20
CA ILE A 109 -17.22 3.17 0.58
C ILE A 109 -17.31 1.76 1.21
N GLY A 110 -16.75 1.58 2.42
CA GLY A 110 -16.59 0.30 3.10
C GLY A 110 -17.57 0.05 4.26
N ASN A 111 -17.35 -1.05 4.97
CA ASN A 111 -18.06 -1.44 6.21
C ASN A 111 -17.63 -0.62 7.44
N THR A 112 -17.11 0.59 7.25
CA THR A 112 -16.79 1.55 8.32
C THR A 112 -17.95 2.51 8.62
N TYR A 113 -18.97 2.50 7.76
CA TYR A 113 -20.18 3.30 7.87
C TYR A 113 -21.41 2.40 8.01
N ASN A 114 -22.42 2.86 8.74
CA ASN A 114 -23.75 2.27 8.84
C ASN A 114 -24.70 2.85 7.75
N PRO A 115 -25.80 2.17 7.40
CA PRO A 115 -26.81 2.74 6.51
C PRO A 115 -27.34 4.05 7.09
N GLY A 116 -27.35 5.10 6.27
CA GLY A 116 -27.78 6.44 6.66
C GLY A 116 -26.63 7.38 7.06
N ASP A 117 -25.41 6.87 7.23
CA ASP A 117 -24.24 7.72 7.45
C ASP A 117 -23.91 8.53 6.19
N ALA A 118 -23.46 9.77 6.39
CA ALA A 118 -22.93 10.60 5.32
C ALA A 118 -21.56 10.06 4.88
N ILE A 119 -21.56 9.27 3.81
CA ILE A 119 -20.33 8.72 3.23
C ILE A 119 -19.57 9.83 2.51
N GLN A 120 -18.36 10.10 2.97
CA GLN A 120 -17.40 10.93 2.25
C GLN A 120 -16.27 10.05 1.73
N PRO A 121 -16.19 9.78 0.42
CA PRO A 121 -15.04 9.10 -0.15
C PRO A 121 -13.82 10.01 0.06
N ALA A 122 -12.93 9.63 0.97
CA ALA A 122 -11.67 10.37 1.18
C ALA A 122 -10.79 10.32 -0.07
N MET A 123 -10.94 9.27 -0.89
CA MET A 123 -10.09 8.95 -2.04
C MET A 123 -10.91 8.38 -3.21
N ARG A 124 -10.46 8.62 -4.44
CA ARG A 124 -11.05 8.04 -5.67
C ARG A 124 -10.78 6.53 -5.81
N TYR A 125 -9.66 6.07 -5.25
CA TYR A 125 -9.22 4.68 -5.32
C TYR A 125 -8.98 4.13 -3.91
N ALA A 126 -9.27 2.84 -3.70
CA ALA A 126 -9.03 2.18 -2.42
C ALA A 126 -7.54 1.94 -2.14
N TYR A 127 -6.71 1.96 -3.19
CA TYR A 127 -5.27 1.75 -3.12
C TYR A 127 -4.51 3.04 -3.34
N GLY A 128 -3.40 3.14 -2.61
CA GLY A 128 -2.46 4.25 -2.69
C GLY A 128 -1.08 3.74 -3.10
N PRO A 129 -0.28 4.57 -3.80
CA PRO A 129 1.08 4.23 -4.12
C PRO A 129 1.98 4.28 -2.88
N GLY A 130 2.78 3.25 -2.70
CA GLY A 130 3.95 3.26 -1.82
C GLY A 130 5.19 3.66 -2.62
N PHE A 131 6.00 4.57 -2.07
CA PHE A 131 7.26 4.99 -2.68
C PHE A 131 8.44 4.43 -1.88
N THR A 132 9.59 4.32 -2.54
CA THR A 132 10.85 4.04 -1.85
C THR A 132 11.02 5.06 -0.71
N GLN A 133 11.22 4.57 0.51
CA GLN A 133 11.54 5.43 1.66
C GLN A 133 13.05 5.62 1.86
N GLN A 134 13.88 4.92 1.09
CA GLN A 134 15.32 4.89 1.31
C GLN A 134 16.00 5.82 0.29
N PRO A 135 16.32 7.07 0.67
CA PRO A 135 17.04 7.98 -0.21
C PRO A 135 18.47 7.46 -0.47
N PHE A 136 19.14 8.11 -1.42
CA PHE A 136 20.58 7.98 -1.55
C PHE A 136 21.28 8.27 -0.22
N GLY A 137 22.16 7.37 0.21
CA GLY A 137 22.88 7.47 1.48
C GLY A 137 24.37 7.25 1.29
N VAL A 138 25.18 7.94 2.09
CA VAL A 138 26.64 7.79 2.08
C VAL A 138 27.13 7.56 3.51
N TYR A 139 27.95 6.53 3.68
CA TYR A 139 28.62 6.21 4.93
C TYR A 139 30.13 6.07 4.71
N PHE A 140 30.92 6.67 5.59
CA PHE A 140 32.38 6.55 5.58
C PHE A 140 32.85 5.83 6.83
N GLY A 141 33.78 4.89 6.64
CA GLY A 141 34.46 4.18 7.71
C GLY A 141 35.97 4.32 7.57
N ALA A 142 36.66 4.37 8.70
CA ALA A 142 38.11 4.28 8.77
C ALA A 142 38.48 3.14 9.71
N ASN A 143 39.46 2.32 9.33
CA ASN A 143 40.01 1.27 10.16
C ASN A 143 41.49 1.57 10.41
N ILE A 144 41.89 1.51 11.67
CA ILE A 144 43.25 1.72 12.14
C ILE A 144 43.73 0.37 12.69
N GLY A 145 44.69 -0.25 12.00
CA GLY A 145 45.39 -1.43 12.48
C GLY A 145 46.38 -1.02 13.59
N LEU A 146 46.21 -1.60 14.78
CA LEU A 146 47.16 -1.48 15.89
C LEU A 146 48.36 -2.40 15.66
#